data_AF-A0A8T6J6H4-F1
#
_entry.id   AF-A0A8T6J6H4-F1
#
_cell.length_a   1.000
_cell.length_b   1.000
_cell.length_c   1.000
_cell.angle_alpha   90.00
_cell.angle_beta   90.00
_cell.angle_gamma   90.00
#
_symmetry.space_group_name_H-M   'P 1'
#
loop_
_entity.id
_entity.type
_entity.pdbx_description
1 polymer ?
#
loop_
_entity_poly.entity_id
_entity_poly.type
_entity_poly.pdbx_seq_one_letter_code
_entity_poly.pdbx_strand_id
1 'polypeptide(L)'
;MTRSGGIFTVGHSAHDLARFVDLLARHGVEAVADVRSMPYSRRHPQFNRESLKESLKESGIAYVFLGKELGARSTDPKCYENGRVQFRKLAATSLFRSGIKRVLEGSEQMRIALMCAEKDPLNCHRTILVTRELVALGKKVNHILADGEIETHEASMNRLCKQLNIGEDLLRTHEELENDAYAAWEANVAYTNPKHAREGVSPSPGNEGGTPSPPDLKSP
;
A
#
# COMPACT_ATOMS: atom_id res chain seq x y z
N MET A 1 19.52 -0.92 28.28
CA MET A 1 18.72 0.04 27.49
C MET A 1 17.88 -0.77 26.52
N THR A 2 16.60 -1.00 26.80
CA THR A 2 15.66 -1.58 25.83
C THR A 2 15.57 -0.58 24.66
N ARG A 3 16.17 -0.91 23.51
CA ARG A 3 15.94 -0.13 22.28
C ARG A 3 14.44 -0.23 22.01
N SER A 4 13.72 0.86 22.21
CA SER A 4 12.31 0.91 21.82
C SER A 4 12.28 0.76 20.29
N GLY A 5 11.77 -0.37 19.80
CA GLY A 5 11.65 -0.61 18.37
C GLY A 5 10.64 0.36 17.75
N GLY A 6 10.74 0.55 16.43
CA GLY A 6 9.98 1.55 15.68
C GLY A 6 9.38 0.94 14.43
N ILE A 7 8.23 1.46 14.00
CA ILE A 7 7.56 1.02 12.79
C ILE A 7 7.79 2.06 11.70
N PHE A 8 8.37 1.60 10.61
CA PHE A 8 8.57 2.35 9.38
C PHE A 8 7.72 1.76 8.28
N THR A 9 7.55 2.49 7.19
CA THR A 9 7.09 1.93 5.91
C THR A 9 8.05 2.33 4.81
N VAL A 10 8.13 1.52 3.75
CA VAL A 10 8.96 1.83 2.59
C VAL A 10 8.33 1.28 1.31
N GLY A 11 8.51 1.99 0.20
CA GLY A 11 8.16 1.52 -1.13
C GLY A 11 9.39 1.12 -1.90
N HIS A 12 9.43 -0.07 -2.50
CA HIS A 12 10.57 -0.44 -3.35
C HIS A 12 10.57 0.33 -4.68
N SER A 13 9.41 0.76 -5.18
CA SER A 13 9.26 1.53 -6.42
C SER A 13 10.09 0.90 -7.56
N ALA A 14 10.82 1.73 -8.32
CA ALA A 14 11.79 1.34 -9.30
C ALA A 14 13.24 1.51 -8.80
N HIS A 15 13.47 1.50 -7.48
CA HIS A 15 14.83 1.56 -6.94
C HIS A 15 15.64 0.35 -7.41
N ASP A 16 16.95 0.54 -7.60
CA ASP A 16 17.84 -0.60 -7.57
C ASP A 16 17.92 -1.16 -6.13
N LEU A 17 18.39 -2.40 -6.02
CA LEU A 17 18.43 -3.11 -4.75
C LEU A 17 19.39 -2.45 -3.75
N ALA A 18 20.54 -1.94 -4.21
CA ALA A 18 21.54 -1.32 -3.34
C ALA A 18 21.00 -0.04 -2.69
N ARG A 19 20.32 0.80 -3.49
CA ARG A 19 19.62 2.00 -3.01
C ARG A 19 18.54 1.65 -2.01
N PHE A 20 17.77 0.59 -2.26
CA PHE A 20 16.73 0.15 -1.32
C PHE A 20 17.31 -0.31 0.02
N VAL A 21 18.39 -1.10 0.01
CA VAL A 21 19.09 -1.51 1.23
C VAL A 21 19.67 -0.31 1.97
N ASP A 22 20.27 0.64 1.26
CA ASP A 22 20.80 1.89 1.82
C ASP A 22 19.70 2.72 2.52
N LEU A 23 18.50 2.83 1.92
CA LEU A 23 17.35 3.46 2.57
C LEU A 23 17.00 2.79 3.91
N LEU A 24 16.98 1.46 3.97
CA LEU A 24 16.70 0.72 5.19
C LEU A 24 17.80 0.90 6.25
N ALA A 25 19.07 0.81 5.82
CA ALA A 25 20.23 0.92 6.70
C ALA A 25 20.35 2.31 7.33
N ARG A 26 20.09 3.39 6.57
CA ARG A 26 20.10 4.77 7.08
C ARG A 26 19.17 4.98 8.26
N HIS A 27 18.03 4.30 8.25
CA HIS A 27 17.03 4.37 9.32
C HIS A 27 17.16 3.25 10.35
N GLY A 28 18.23 2.45 10.24
CA GLY A 28 18.53 1.35 11.15
C GLY A 28 17.41 0.33 11.23
N VAL A 29 16.75 0.04 10.10
CA VAL A 29 15.73 -1.00 9.97
C VAL A 29 16.40 -2.36 10.12
N GLU A 30 15.87 -3.19 10.99
CA GLU A 30 16.39 -4.51 11.34
C GLU A 30 15.57 -5.64 10.69
N ALA A 31 14.31 -5.37 10.33
CA ALA A 31 13.45 -6.32 9.64
C ALA A 31 12.52 -5.65 8.61
N VAL A 32 12.32 -6.31 7.48
CA VAL A 32 11.31 -5.96 6.47
C VAL A 32 10.12 -6.91 6.58
N ALA A 33 8.95 -6.32 6.78
CA ALA A 33 7.66 -7.00 6.68
C ALA A 33 7.05 -6.72 5.30
N ASP A 34 7.12 -7.69 4.39
CA ASP A 34 6.54 -7.57 3.06
C ASP A 34 5.03 -7.78 3.10
N VAL A 35 4.26 -6.70 2.89
CA VAL A 35 2.80 -6.70 2.93
C VAL A 35 2.17 -6.80 1.53
N ARG A 36 2.94 -7.08 0.48
CA ARG A 36 2.41 -7.25 -0.88
C ARG A 36 1.65 -8.56 -0.97
N SER A 37 0.40 -8.53 -1.44
CA SER A 37 -0.36 -9.78 -1.68
C SER A 37 0.34 -10.72 -2.66
N MET A 38 1.01 -10.17 -3.67
CA MET A 38 1.77 -10.90 -4.68
C MET A 38 3.19 -10.33 -4.74
N PRO A 39 4.17 -10.94 -4.04
CA PRO A 39 5.53 -10.42 -3.95
C PRO A 39 6.39 -10.85 -5.16
N TYR A 40 5.81 -10.78 -6.37
CA TYR A 40 6.45 -11.22 -7.61
C TYR A 40 6.18 -10.22 -8.74
N SER A 41 7.25 -9.83 -9.44
CA SER A 41 7.20 -8.91 -10.57
C SER A 41 8.22 -9.32 -11.63
N ARG A 42 7.79 -9.35 -12.89
CA ARG A 42 8.70 -9.54 -14.03
C ARG A 42 9.56 -8.30 -14.29
N ARG A 43 9.07 -7.11 -13.97
CA ARG A 43 9.76 -5.84 -14.19
C ARG A 43 10.83 -5.57 -13.13
N HIS A 44 10.59 -6.06 -11.92
CA HIS A 44 11.48 -5.85 -10.78
C HIS A 44 11.81 -7.19 -10.09
N PRO A 45 12.49 -8.12 -10.79
CA PRO A 45 12.76 -9.45 -10.27
C PRO A 45 13.65 -9.44 -9.02
N GLN A 46 14.47 -8.42 -8.81
CA GLN A 46 15.28 -8.24 -7.60
C GLN A 46 14.43 -8.09 -6.34
N PHE A 47 13.18 -7.64 -6.47
CA PHE A 47 12.22 -7.54 -5.37
C PHE A 47 11.27 -8.73 -5.31
N ASN A 48 11.52 -9.81 -6.06
CA ASN A 48 10.81 -11.07 -5.83
C ASN A 48 11.19 -11.61 -4.46
N ARG A 49 10.22 -12.23 -3.78
CA ARG A 49 10.35 -12.67 -2.39
C ARG A 49 11.67 -13.37 -2.07
N GLU A 50 12.06 -14.36 -2.88
CA GLU A 50 13.25 -15.18 -2.65
C GLU A 50 14.54 -14.34 -2.82
N SER A 51 14.67 -13.62 -3.92
CA SER A 51 15.84 -12.76 -4.20
C SER A 51 15.99 -11.64 -3.17
N LEU A 52 14.88 -11.01 -2.79
CA LEU A 52 14.88 -9.95 -1.79
C LEU A 52 15.26 -10.48 -0.41
N LYS A 53 14.74 -11.65 -0.01
CA LYS A 53 15.08 -12.28 1.26
C LYS A 53 16.57 -12.56 1.38
N GLU A 54 17.18 -13.07 0.31
CA GLU A 54 18.62 -13.35 0.26
C GLU A 54 19.44 -12.05 0.38
N SER A 55 19.11 -11.05 -0.44
CA SER A 55 19.79 -9.75 -0.45
C SER A 55 19.72 -9.02 0.90
N LEU A 56 18.56 -9.04 1.55
CA LEU A 56 18.39 -8.45 2.88
C LEU A 56 19.18 -9.20 3.95
N LYS A 57 19.21 -10.54 3.87
CA LYS A 57 19.99 -11.38 4.79
C LYS A 57 21.49 -11.06 4.71
N GLU A 58 22.04 -10.87 3.51
CA GLU A 58 23.43 -10.45 3.31
C GLU A 58 23.73 -9.09 3.95
N SER A 59 22.72 -8.24 4.04
CA SER A 59 22.80 -6.91 4.68
C SER A 59 22.46 -6.95 6.18
N GLY A 60 22.25 -8.13 6.78
CA GLY A 60 21.89 -8.29 8.18
C GLY A 60 20.44 -7.89 8.51
N ILE A 61 19.58 -7.72 7.51
CA ILE A 61 18.18 -7.33 7.66
C ILE A 61 17.29 -8.58 7.56
N ALA A 62 16.47 -8.83 8.57
CA ALA A 62 15.52 -9.94 8.54
C ALA A 62 14.40 -9.68 7.53
N TYR A 63 13.84 -10.74 6.95
CA TYR A 63 12.72 -10.65 6.03
C TYR A 63 11.59 -11.57 6.46
N VAL A 64 10.38 -11.02 6.53
CA VAL A 64 9.15 -11.76 6.82
C VAL A 64 8.10 -11.41 5.77
N PHE A 65 7.54 -12.43 5.15
CA PHE A 65 6.38 -12.27 4.28
C PHE A 65 5.10 -12.25 5.11
N LEU A 66 4.36 -11.13 5.04
CA LEU A 66 3.06 -10.92 5.67
C LEU A 66 1.96 -10.60 4.65
N GLY A 67 2.21 -10.75 3.35
CA GLY A 67 1.22 -10.45 2.31
C GLY A 67 -0.02 -11.34 2.34
N LYS A 68 0.04 -12.49 3.01
CA LYS A 68 -1.14 -13.34 3.26
C LYS A 68 -2.08 -12.71 4.28
N GLU A 69 -1.54 -12.08 5.33
CA GLU A 69 -2.31 -11.46 6.41
C GLU A 69 -2.63 -10.00 6.14
N LEU A 70 -1.67 -9.23 5.63
CA LEU A 70 -1.70 -7.77 5.52
C LEU A 70 -1.72 -7.27 4.07
N GLY A 71 -1.88 -8.18 3.10
CA GLY A 71 -2.07 -7.81 1.71
C GLY A 71 -3.45 -7.24 1.43
N ALA A 72 -3.54 -6.30 0.48
CA ALA A 72 -4.80 -5.69 0.05
C ALA A 72 -5.73 -6.59 -0.79
N ARG A 73 -5.47 -7.90 -0.84
CA ARG A 73 -6.31 -8.88 -1.55
C ARG A 73 -6.75 -9.95 -0.59
N SER A 74 -8.04 -10.27 -0.61
CA SER A 74 -8.63 -11.35 0.18
C SER A 74 -9.10 -12.49 -0.73
N THR A 75 -9.03 -13.71 -0.23
CA THR A 75 -9.71 -14.86 -0.84
C THR A 75 -11.16 -15.00 -0.39
N ASP A 76 -11.58 -14.26 0.65
CA ASP A 76 -12.95 -14.26 1.14
C ASP A 76 -13.81 -13.29 0.30
N PRO A 77 -14.82 -13.77 -0.46
CA PRO A 77 -15.72 -12.92 -1.23
C PRO A 77 -16.46 -11.88 -0.39
N LYS A 78 -16.67 -12.14 0.91
CA LYS A 78 -17.35 -11.18 1.80
C LYS A 78 -16.57 -9.88 2.00
N CYS A 79 -15.26 -9.91 1.74
CA CYS A 79 -14.42 -8.72 1.77
C CYS A 79 -14.61 -7.81 0.55
N TYR A 80 -15.47 -8.18 -0.41
CA TYR A 80 -15.66 -7.44 -1.66
C TYR A 80 -17.07 -6.82 -1.75
N GLU A 81 -17.16 -5.68 -2.42
CA GLU A 81 -18.40 -5.06 -2.89
C GLU A 81 -18.15 -4.56 -4.31
N ASN A 82 -19.05 -4.91 -5.25
CA ASN A 82 -18.90 -4.57 -6.68
C ASN A 82 -17.51 -4.94 -7.24
N GLY A 83 -16.97 -6.09 -6.82
CA GLY A 83 -15.64 -6.57 -7.22
C GLY A 83 -14.46 -5.84 -6.57
N ARG A 84 -14.68 -4.82 -5.74
CA ARG A 84 -13.64 -4.05 -5.04
C ARG A 84 -13.51 -4.48 -3.59
N VAL A 85 -12.28 -4.70 -3.12
CA VAL A 85 -12.00 -4.98 -1.72
C VAL A 85 -12.46 -3.81 -0.84
N GLN A 86 -13.15 -4.13 0.25
CA GLN A 86 -13.53 -3.18 1.29
C GLN A 86 -12.54 -3.32 2.46
N PHE A 87 -11.67 -2.33 2.66
CA PHE A 87 -10.60 -2.38 3.65
C PHE A 87 -11.13 -2.53 5.07
N ARG A 88 -12.25 -1.89 5.42
CA ARG A 88 -12.90 -2.09 6.74
C ARG A 88 -13.28 -3.57 6.97
N LYS A 89 -13.82 -4.26 5.96
CA LYS A 89 -14.17 -5.68 6.07
C LYS A 89 -12.93 -6.55 6.20
N LEU A 90 -11.89 -6.23 5.43
CA LEU A 90 -10.61 -6.94 5.48
C LEU A 90 -9.93 -6.78 6.84
N ALA A 91 -9.88 -5.56 7.38
CA ALA A 91 -9.32 -5.25 8.71
C ALA A 91 -10.06 -5.95 9.85
N ALA A 92 -11.36 -6.20 9.68
CA ALA A 92 -12.16 -6.94 10.66
C ALA A 92 -11.87 -8.46 10.70
N THR A 93 -11.18 -9.01 9.68
CA THR A 93 -10.90 -10.45 9.64
C THR A 93 -9.89 -10.87 10.72
N SER A 94 -10.04 -12.09 11.24
CA SER A 94 -9.10 -12.67 12.21
C SER A 94 -7.69 -12.81 11.64
N LEU A 95 -7.58 -13.15 10.35
CA LEU A 95 -6.32 -13.27 9.64
C LEU A 95 -5.57 -11.93 9.61
N PHE A 96 -6.24 -10.85 9.24
CA PHE A 96 -5.62 -9.52 9.22
C PHE A 96 -5.18 -9.08 10.62
N ARG A 97 -6.06 -9.21 11.62
CA ARG A 97 -5.74 -8.90 13.03
C ARG A 97 -4.54 -9.67 13.54
N SER A 98 -4.38 -10.93 13.12
CA SER A 98 -3.18 -11.72 13.44
C SER A 98 -1.91 -11.15 12.83
N GLY A 99 -1.98 -10.62 11.60
CA GLY A 99 -0.87 -9.92 10.95
C GLY A 99 -0.47 -8.65 11.68
N ILE A 100 -1.45 -7.83 12.10
CA ILE A 100 -1.20 -6.63 12.90
C ILE A 100 -0.51 -7.01 14.21
N LYS A 101 -1.03 -8.01 14.94
CA LYS A 101 -0.41 -8.50 16.17
C LYS A 101 1.06 -8.91 15.96
N ARG A 102 1.37 -9.63 14.89
CA ARG A 102 2.75 -10.02 14.55
C ARG A 102 3.66 -8.81 14.33
N VAL A 103 3.18 -7.76 13.67
CA VAL A 103 3.94 -6.51 13.49
C VAL A 103 4.18 -5.82 14.83
N LEU A 104 3.16 -5.75 15.68
CA LEU A 104 3.27 -5.15 17.01
C LEU A 104 4.32 -5.88 17.86
N GLU A 105 4.22 -7.20 17.98
CA GLU A 105 5.15 -8.02 18.76
C GLU A 105 6.59 -7.91 18.22
N GLY A 106 6.77 -7.94 16.89
CA GLY A 106 8.08 -7.74 16.29
C GLY A 106 8.64 -6.34 16.55
N SER A 107 7.78 -5.31 16.54
CA SER A 107 8.19 -3.91 16.75
C SER A 107 8.63 -3.61 18.17
N GLU A 108 8.34 -4.48 19.13
CA GLU A 108 8.86 -4.37 20.51
C GLU A 108 10.35 -4.74 20.60
N GLN A 109 10.85 -5.50 19.62
CA GLN A 109 12.22 -6.04 19.63
C GLN A 109 13.10 -5.46 18.52
N MET A 110 12.50 -5.05 17.41
CA MET A 110 13.21 -4.63 16.19
C MET A 110 12.61 -3.37 15.61
N ARG A 111 13.42 -2.60 14.87
CA ARG A 111 12.89 -1.61 13.92
C ARG A 111 12.40 -2.30 12.66
N ILE A 112 11.10 -2.23 12.39
CA ILE A 112 10.45 -2.93 11.29
C ILE A 112 10.05 -1.94 10.20
N ALA A 113 10.33 -2.24 8.94
CA ALA A 113 9.74 -1.53 7.80
C ALA A 113 8.66 -2.39 7.12
N LEU A 114 7.43 -1.89 7.11
CA LEU A 114 6.35 -2.43 6.27
C LEU A 114 6.61 -2.05 4.81
N MET A 115 6.83 -3.04 3.95
CA MET A 115 7.25 -2.82 2.57
C MET A 115 6.13 -3.13 1.56
N CYS A 116 5.99 -2.24 0.57
CA CYS A 116 5.15 -2.46 -0.61
C CYS A 116 5.83 -1.93 -1.90
N ALA A 117 5.11 -1.92 -3.03
CA ALA A 117 5.64 -1.54 -4.33
C ALA A 117 5.60 -0.04 -4.62
N GLU A 118 4.56 0.66 -4.18
CA GLU A 118 4.29 2.05 -4.55
C GLU A 118 5.31 3.00 -3.92
N LYS A 119 5.72 4.02 -4.69
CA LYS A 119 6.68 5.04 -4.23
C LYS A 119 6.10 5.86 -3.07
N ASP A 120 4.99 6.55 -3.33
CA ASP A 120 4.30 7.40 -2.35
C ASP A 120 3.49 6.52 -1.37
N PRO A 121 3.66 6.67 -0.04
CA PRO A 121 2.85 5.98 0.95
C PRO A 121 1.33 6.16 0.75
N LEU A 122 0.86 7.34 0.35
CA LEU A 122 -0.59 7.60 0.21
C LEU A 122 -1.23 6.77 -0.92
N ASN A 123 -0.46 6.39 -1.94
CA ASN A 123 -0.98 5.58 -3.05
C ASN A 123 -0.99 4.07 -2.76
N CYS A 124 -0.76 3.68 -1.50
CA CYS A 124 -0.51 2.30 -1.12
C CYS A 124 -1.43 1.84 0.01
N HIS A 125 -1.86 0.57 -0.04
CA HIS A 125 -2.59 -0.04 1.07
C HIS A 125 -1.78 -0.11 2.37
N ARG A 126 -0.44 -0.09 2.29
CA ARG A 126 0.42 -0.07 3.49
C ARG A 126 0.06 1.10 4.41
N THR A 127 -0.39 2.22 3.84
CA THR A 127 -0.80 3.40 4.61
C THR A 127 -2.30 3.35 4.92
N ILE A 128 -3.13 3.24 3.88
CA ILE A 128 -4.60 3.39 3.98
C ILE A 128 -5.26 2.23 4.77
N LEU A 129 -4.66 1.05 4.74
CA LEU A 129 -5.14 -0.14 5.44
C LEU A 129 -4.26 -0.49 6.65
N VAL A 130 -2.97 -0.78 6.44
CA VAL A 130 -2.14 -1.39 7.50
C VAL A 130 -1.72 -0.36 8.55
N THR A 131 -1.19 0.80 8.12
CA THR A 131 -0.71 1.85 9.03
C THR A 131 -1.85 2.47 9.81
N ARG A 132 -3.01 2.70 9.16
CA ARG A 132 -4.24 3.15 9.83
C ARG A 132 -4.55 2.34 11.09
N GLU A 133 -4.53 1.01 10.99
CA GLU A 133 -4.85 0.12 12.12
C GLU A 133 -3.77 0.13 13.20
N LEU A 134 -2.49 0.29 12.82
CA LEU A 134 -1.40 0.42 13.79
C LEU A 134 -1.48 1.73 14.57
N VAL A 135 -1.84 2.83 13.89
CA VAL A 135 -1.97 4.16 14.49
C VAL A 135 -3.21 4.24 15.39
N ALA A 136 -4.32 3.62 14.99
CA ALA A 136 -5.50 3.46 15.85
C ALA A 136 -5.19 2.71 17.17
N LEU A 137 -4.16 1.85 17.17
CA LEU A 137 -3.64 1.18 18.37
C LEU A 137 -2.54 1.99 19.10
N GLY A 138 -2.39 3.27 18.77
CA GLY A 138 -1.48 4.21 19.42
C GLY A 138 -0.01 4.08 19.00
N LYS A 139 0.30 3.37 17.90
CA LYS A 139 1.68 3.25 17.41
C LYS A 139 2.04 4.42 16.50
N LYS A 140 3.26 4.92 16.68
CA LYS A 140 3.85 5.91 15.78
C LYS A 140 4.44 5.20 14.57
N VAL A 141 4.04 5.63 13.38
CA VAL A 141 4.55 5.10 12.11
C VAL A 141 5.17 6.22 11.29
N ASN A 142 6.35 5.94 10.74
CA ASN A 142 7.12 6.86 9.90
C ASN A 142 7.28 6.28 8.49
N HIS A 143 7.08 7.08 7.46
CA HIS A 143 7.23 6.68 6.06
C HIS A 143 8.61 7.09 5.56
N ILE A 144 9.43 6.10 5.16
CA ILE A 144 10.69 6.33 4.46
C ILE A 144 10.34 6.68 3.01
N LEU A 145 10.60 7.94 2.63
CA LEU A 145 10.39 8.44 1.28
C LEU A 145 11.53 8.00 0.34
N ALA A 146 11.32 8.16 -0.96
CA ALA A 146 12.24 7.69 -1.99
C ALA A 146 13.60 8.43 -2.02
N ASP A 147 13.62 9.67 -1.56
CA ASP A 147 14.84 10.45 -1.32
C ASP A 147 15.56 10.03 -0.02
N GLY A 148 14.86 9.35 0.88
CA GLY A 148 15.35 8.87 2.16
C GLY A 148 14.92 9.73 3.35
N GLU A 149 14.16 10.80 3.11
CA GLU A 149 13.54 11.59 4.18
C GLU A 149 12.43 10.81 4.89
N ILE A 150 12.08 11.25 6.09
CA ILE A 150 10.99 10.69 6.88
C ILE A 150 9.78 11.61 6.83
N GLU A 151 8.64 11.06 6.40
CA GLU A 151 7.31 11.68 6.58
C GLU A 151 6.59 10.96 7.73
N THR A 152 6.14 11.69 8.74
CA THR A 152 5.29 11.08 9.79
C THR A 152 3.94 10.71 9.21
N HIS A 153 3.29 9.69 9.77
CA HIS A 153 1.95 9.32 9.30
C HIS A 153 0.95 10.49 9.36
N GLU A 154 0.99 11.28 10.44
CA GLU A 154 0.19 12.50 10.59
C GLU A 154 0.45 13.51 9.46
N ALA A 155 1.72 13.71 9.06
CA ALA A 155 2.05 14.58 7.94
C ALA A 155 1.49 14.07 6.60
N SER A 156 1.57 12.74 6.36
CA SER A 156 0.94 12.13 5.19
C SER A 156 -0.58 12.34 5.19
N MET A 157 -1.25 12.16 6.33
CA MET A 157 -2.70 12.35 6.43
C MET A 157 -3.10 13.81 6.25
N ASN A 158 -2.35 14.75 6.82
CA ASN A 158 -2.54 16.19 6.57
C ASN A 158 -2.40 16.54 5.08
N ARG A 159 -1.43 15.94 4.38
CA ARG A 159 -1.28 16.09 2.92
C ARG A 159 -2.48 15.53 2.17
N LEU A 160 -2.98 14.35 2.57
CA LEU A 160 -4.17 13.74 1.96
C LEU A 160 -5.43 14.61 2.16
N CYS A 161 -5.69 15.07 3.38
CA CYS A 161 -6.81 15.93 3.69
C CYS A 161 -6.79 17.21 2.84
N LYS A 162 -5.62 17.86 2.70
CA LYS A 162 -5.44 19.02 1.81
C LYS A 162 -5.72 18.69 0.35
N GLN A 163 -5.24 17.55 -0.15
CA GLN A 163 -5.51 17.12 -1.54
C GLN A 163 -6.99 16.90 -1.82
N LEU A 164 -7.75 16.46 -0.81
CA LEU A 164 -9.18 16.21 -0.91
C LEU A 164 -10.04 17.44 -0.56
N ASN A 165 -9.42 18.57 -0.24
CA ASN A 165 -10.07 19.76 0.33
C ASN A 165 -10.96 19.41 1.55
N ILE A 166 -10.51 18.44 2.36
CA ILE A 166 -11.12 18.07 3.64
C ILE A 166 -10.41 18.90 4.71
N GLY A 167 -11.06 19.95 5.16
CA GLY A 167 -10.52 20.79 6.23
C GLY A 167 -11.18 22.14 6.21
N GLU A 168 -12.04 22.39 7.19
CA GLU A 168 -12.53 23.71 7.67
C GLU A 168 -13.82 23.57 8.50
N ASP A 169 -14.33 22.36 8.73
CA ASP A 169 -15.45 22.19 9.64
C ASP A 169 -14.97 22.18 11.11
N LEU A 170 -15.09 23.34 11.77
CA LEU A 170 -14.73 23.56 13.18
C LEU A 170 -15.50 22.64 14.15
N LEU A 171 -16.57 21.99 13.71
CA LEU A 171 -17.38 21.09 14.55
C LEU A 171 -16.86 19.65 14.54
N ARG A 172 -15.90 19.33 13.66
CA ARG A 172 -15.43 17.97 13.44
C ARG A 172 -14.08 17.74 14.11
N THR A 173 -13.94 16.57 14.70
CA THR A 173 -12.68 16.12 15.29
C THR A 173 -11.67 15.74 14.19
N HIS A 174 -10.38 15.78 14.53
CA HIS A 174 -9.32 15.33 13.62
C HIS A 174 -9.53 13.88 13.14
N GLU A 175 -9.97 13.00 14.05
CA GLU A 175 -10.26 11.60 13.75
C GLU A 175 -11.39 11.43 12.72
N GLU A 176 -12.45 12.24 12.81
CA GLU A 176 -13.54 12.21 11.82
C GLU A 176 -13.09 12.65 10.44
N LEU A 177 -12.25 13.69 10.35
CA LEU A 177 -11.71 14.18 9.09
C LEU A 177 -10.77 13.14 8.44
N GLU A 178 -9.92 12.50 9.24
CA GLU A 178 -9.06 11.40 8.75
C GLU A 178 -9.87 10.20 8.28
N ASN A 179 -10.93 9.82 9.01
CA ASN A 179 -11.81 8.73 8.62
C ASN A 179 -12.50 8.98 7.27
N ASP A 180 -12.90 10.22 6.99
CA ASP A 180 -13.42 10.63 5.68
C ASP A 180 -12.33 10.60 4.61
N ALA A 181 -11.14 11.11 4.91
CA ALA A 181 -10.02 11.07 3.98
C ALA A 181 -9.67 9.61 3.60
N TYR A 182 -9.63 8.70 4.56
CA TYR A 182 -9.46 7.27 4.31
C TYR A 182 -10.57 6.71 3.41
N ALA A 183 -11.83 7.00 3.72
CA ALA A 183 -12.96 6.47 2.96
C ALA A 183 -12.99 7.01 1.51
N ALA A 184 -12.72 8.30 1.33
CA ALA A 184 -12.63 8.94 0.03
C ALA A 184 -11.45 8.42 -0.79
N TRP A 185 -10.33 8.15 -0.13
CA TRP A 185 -9.10 7.71 -0.81
C TRP A 185 -9.04 6.21 -1.08
N GLU A 186 -9.75 5.39 -0.29
CA GLU A 186 -9.82 3.93 -0.48
C GLU A 186 -10.21 3.56 -1.92
N ALA A 187 -11.10 4.33 -2.55
CA ALA A 187 -11.51 4.08 -3.93
C ALA A 187 -10.36 4.14 -4.96
N ASN A 188 -9.31 4.93 -4.69
CA ASN A 188 -8.15 5.09 -5.57
C ASN A 188 -7.07 4.01 -5.34
N VAL A 189 -7.10 3.34 -4.18
CA VAL A 189 -6.04 2.43 -3.73
C VAL A 189 -6.52 0.98 -3.66
N ALA A 190 -7.80 0.75 -3.37
CA ALA A 190 -8.35 -0.58 -3.16
C ALA A 190 -8.30 -1.42 -4.44
N TYR A 191 -7.93 -2.69 -4.26
CA TYR A 191 -7.89 -3.64 -5.35
C TYR A 191 -9.30 -3.93 -5.88
N THR A 192 -9.46 -3.85 -7.20
CA THR A 192 -10.66 -4.27 -7.92
C THR A 192 -10.36 -5.53 -8.71
N ASN A 193 -11.16 -6.59 -8.50
CA ASN A 193 -11.08 -7.81 -9.27
C ASN A 193 -11.54 -7.54 -10.71
N PRO A 194 -10.66 -7.68 -11.72
CA PRO A 194 -10.99 -7.36 -13.11
C PRO A 194 -12.15 -8.19 -13.68
N LYS A 195 -12.42 -9.37 -13.10
CA LYS A 195 -13.51 -10.25 -13.54
C LYS A 195 -14.91 -9.70 -13.20
N HIS A 196 -15.03 -8.86 -12.17
CA HIS A 196 -16.30 -8.27 -11.72
C HIS A 196 -16.44 -6.78 -12.09
N ALA A 197 -15.36 -6.13 -12.57
CA ALA A 197 -15.40 -4.73 -13.00
C ALA A 197 -16.26 -4.50 -14.26
N ARG A 198 -16.62 -5.57 -15.00
CA ARG A 198 -17.38 -5.50 -16.25
C ARG A 198 -18.90 -5.68 -16.10
N GLU A 199 -19.40 -5.94 -14.90
CA GLU A 199 -20.85 -6.14 -14.66
C GLU A 199 -21.60 -4.82 -14.37
N GLY A 200 -20.91 -3.68 -14.31
CA GLY A 200 -21.46 -2.39 -13.88
C GLY A 200 -21.54 -1.26 -14.91
N VAL A 201 -21.29 -1.51 -16.20
CA VAL A 201 -21.43 -0.48 -17.24
C VAL A 201 -22.25 -1.03 -18.40
N SER A 202 -23.53 -0.68 -18.43
CA SER A 202 -24.36 -0.76 -19.63
C SER A 202 -23.78 0.17 -20.69
N PRO A 203 -23.48 -0.28 -21.91
CA PRO A 203 -23.08 0.64 -22.97
C PRO A 203 -24.31 1.45 -23.40
N SER A 204 -24.25 2.77 -23.22
CA SER A 204 -25.16 3.69 -23.91
C SER A 204 -25.01 3.49 -25.43
N PRO A 205 -26.11 3.54 -26.21
CA PRO A 205 -26.05 3.27 -27.64
C PRO A 205 -25.18 4.32 -28.32
N GLY A 206 -24.12 3.84 -28.98
CA GLY A 206 -23.20 4.64 -29.76
C GLY A 206 -23.91 5.26 -30.95
N ASN A 207 -23.69 6.57 -31.09
CA ASN A 207 -24.10 7.40 -32.22
C ASN A 207 -23.36 6.92 -33.49
N GLU A 208 -24.11 6.41 -34.48
CA GLU A 208 -23.59 6.03 -35.79
C GLU A 208 -23.26 7.28 -36.63
N GLY A 209 -22.08 7.85 -36.39
CA GLY A 209 -21.48 8.86 -37.25
C GLY A 209 -20.59 8.20 -38.30
N GLY A 210 -21.16 7.82 -39.43
CA GLY A 210 -20.42 7.33 -40.59
C GLY A 210 -19.45 8.39 -41.14
N THR A 211 -18.21 7.98 -41.39
CA THR A 211 -17.28 8.70 -42.29
C THR A 211 -16.65 7.68 -43.25
N PRO A 212 -16.55 8.00 -44.55
CA PRO A 212 -16.22 7.04 -45.59
C PRO A 212 -14.70 6.84 -45.75
N SER A 213 -14.31 5.61 -46.09
CA SER A 213 -12.94 5.20 -46.43
C SER A 213 -12.40 5.90 -47.69
N PRO A 214 -11.10 6.27 -47.74
CA PRO A 214 -10.44 6.66 -48.98
C PRO A 214 -9.84 5.44 -49.73
N PRO A 215 -9.62 5.56 -51.06
CA PRO A 215 -9.39 4.42 -51.96
C PRO A 215 -7.93 3.94 -52.02
N ASP A 216 -7.79 2.67 -52.36
CA ASP A 216 -6.54 1.93 -52.58
C ASP A 216 -5.64 2.56 -53.66
N LEU A 217 -4.41 2.93 -53.29
CA LEU A 217 -3.31 3.12 -54.24
C LEU A 217 -2.59 1.78 -54.46
N LYS A 218 -2.82 1.17 -55.63
CA LYS A 218 -1.90 0.20 -56.24
C LYS A 218 -0.83 0.94 -57.04
N SER A 219 0.42 0.51 -56.89
CA SER A 219 1.51 0.72 -57.84
C SER A 219 2.65 -0.25 -57.52
N PRO A 220 3.52 -0.60 -58.48
CA PRO A 220 3.31 -0.92 -59.89
C PRO A 220 3.22 -2.44 -60.15
#